data_AF-C1CVD8-F1
#
_entry.id   AF-C1CVD8-F1
#
_cell.length_a   1.000
_cell.length_b   1.000
_cell.length_c   1.000
_cell.angle_alpha   90.00
_cell.angle_beta   90.00
_cell.angle_gamma   90.00
#
_symmetry.space_group_name_H-M   'P 1'
#
loop_
_entity.id
_entity.type
_entity.pdbx_description
1 polymer ?
#
loop_
_entity_poly.entity_id
_entity_poly.type
_entity_poly.pdbx_seq_one_letter_code
_entity_poly.pdbx_strand_id
1 'polypeptide(L)'
;MSTPAVTFRGPSRIPYPGGCVLEPGPYALDYLLRWTADVTINGQLHADVPVFPLIRQLLSDPALYSLSPGQAQEARDLYLRLAGEALRQEGGNPAWLEREFER
;
A
#
# COMPACT_ATOMS: atom_id res chain seq x y z
N MET A 1 5.54 -23.41 -4.26
CA MET A 1 5.20 -21.97 -4.20
C MET A 1 5.16 -21.59 -2.74
N SER A 2 6.09 -20.77 -2.27
CA SER A 2 6.10 -20.32 -0.87
C SER A 2 4.94 -19.34 -0.66
N THR A 3 4.20 -19.50 0.44
CA THR A 3 3.17 -18.54 0.82
C THR A 3 3.83 -17.20 1.16
N PRO A 4 3.39 -16.07 0.58
CA PRO A 4 3.92 -14.77 0.94
C PRO A 4 3.73 -14.48 2.43
N ALA A 5 4.77 -13.93 3.07
CA ALA A 5 4.76 -13.64 4.50
C ALA A 5 3.82 -12.48 4.86
N VAL A 6 3.60 -11.55 3.93
CA VAL A 6 2.67 -10.44 4.08
C VAL A 6 1.64 -10.49 2.96
N THR A 7 0.36 -10.42 3.31
CA THR A 7 -0.74 -10.37 2.33
C THR A 7 -1.78 -9.34 2.72
N PHE A 8 -2.35 -8.70 1.72
CA PHE A 8 -3.47 -7.77 1.83
C PHE A 8 -4.13 -7.60 0.47
N ARG A 9 -5.33 -7.04 0.44
CA ARG A 9 -6.04 -6.74 -0.80
C ARG A 9 -5.83 -5.29 -1.20
N GLY A 10 -5.86 -5.04 -2.51
CA GLY A 10 -5.91 -3.68 -3.02
C GLY A 10 -7.24 -3.00 -2.66
N PRO A 11 -7.28 -1.65 -2.72
CA PRO A 11 -8.52 -0.92 -2.49
C PRO A 11 -9.59 -1.32 -3.52
N SER A 12 -10.82 -1.54 -3.07
CA SER A 12 -11.91 -1.96 -3.97
C SER A 12 -12.39 -0.82 -4.87
N ARG A 13 -12.39 0.42 -4.36
CA ARG A 13 -12.74 1.64 -5.09
C ARG A 13 -12.12 2.84 -4.38
N ILE A 14 -11.59 3.80 -5.14
CA ILE A 14 -11.16 5.08 -4.59
C ILE A 14 -12.41 5.99 -4.53
N PRO A 15 -12.80 6.49 -3.34
CA PRO A 15 -14.07 7.20 -3.15
C PRO A 15 -13.96 8.67 -3.63
N TYR A 16 -13.62 8.88 -4.89
CA TYR A 16 -13.47 10.21 -5.47
C TYR A 16 -14.82 10.99 -5.37
N PRO A 17 -14.89 12.10 -4.60
CA PRO A 17 -16.15 12.78 -4.33
C PRO A 17 -16.69 13.57 -5.54
N GLY A 18 -15.87 13.78 -6.57
CA GLY A 18 -16.19 14.65 -7.69
C GLY A 18 -16.15 16.12 -7.31
N GLY A 19 -15.65 16.96 -8.22
CA GLY A 19 -15.62 18.42 -8.04
C GLY A 19 -14.75 19.09 -9.11
N CYS A 20 -15.09 20.32 -9.48
CA CYS A 20 -14.36 21.08 -10.51
C CYS A 20 -12.94 21.50 -10.12
N VAL A 21 -12.51 21.23 -8.87
CA VAL A 21 -11.26 21.73 -8.29
C VAL A 21 -10.27 20.61 -7.98
N LEU A 22 -10.76 19.39 -7.74
CA LEU A 22 -9.89 18.27 -7.39
C LEU A 22 -9.48 17.53 -8.66
N GLU A 23 -8.20 17.27 -8.83
CA GLU A 23 -7.73 16.37 -9.88
C GLU A 23 -7.81 14.91 -9.36
N PRO A 24 -8.39 13.96 -10.13
CA PRO A 24 -8.55 12.58 -9.68
C PRO A 24 -7.25 11.87 -9.27
N GLY A 25 -6.16 12.09 -10.01
CA GLY A 25 -4.86 11.45 -9.75
C GLY A 25 -4.23 11.84 -8.41
N PRO A 26 -4.02 13.13 -8.10
CA PRO A 26 -3.51 13.57 -6.80
C PRO A 26 -4.39 13.16 -5.62
N TYR A 27 -5.73 13.19 -5.80
CA TYR A 27 -6.65 12.68 -4.79
C TYR A 27 -6.46 11.19 -4.55
N ALA A 28 -6.36 10.41 -5.63
CA ALA A 28 -6.12 8.99 -5.55
C ALA A 28 -4.80 8.69 -4.82
N LEU A 29 -3.71 9.40 -5.12
CA LEU A 29 -2.46 9.26 -4.40
C LEU A 29 -2.65 9.49 -2.90
N ASP A 30 -3.28 10.60 -2.52
CA ASP A 30 -3.50 10.95 -1.12
C ASP A 30 -4.37 9.92 -0.37
N TYR A 31 -5.44 9.46 -1.01
CA TYR A 31 -6.26 8.36 -0.49
C TYR A 31 -5.42 7.11 -0.29
N LEU A 32 -4.57 6.76 -1.27
CA LEU A 32 -3.84 5.50 -1.22
C LEU A 32 -2.82 5.44 -0.08
N LEU A 33 -2.22 6.58 0.29
CA LEU A 33 -1.30 6.69 1.42
C LEU A 33 -1.98 6.50 2.78
N ARG A 34 -3.31 6.55 2.83
CA ARG A 34 -4.12 6.49 4.04
C ARG A 34 -5.09 5.30 4.06
N TRP A 35 -5.19 4.56 2.95
CA TRP A 35 -6.17 3.47 2.85
C TRP A 35 -5.89 2.43 3.93
N THR A 36 -6.98 1.88 4.48
CA THR A 36 -6.92 0.77 5.43
C THR A 36 -7.33 -0.54 4.79
N ALA A 37 -6.72 -1.64 5.22
CA ALA A 37 -7.10 -2.98 4.81
C ALA A 37 -6.74 -3.98 5.91
N ASP A 38 -7.34 -5.17 5.81
CA ASP A 38 -6.89 -6.33 6.56
C ASP A 38 -5.54 -6.81 6.00
N VAL A 39 -4.53 -6.85 6.85
CA VAL A 39 -3.18 -7.29 6.52
C VAL A 39 -2.87 -8.55 7.32
N THR A 40 -2.45 -9.61 6.65
CA THR A 40 -1.95 -10.81 7.33
C THR A 40 -0.43 -10.82 7.27
N ILE A 41 0.23 -10.93 8.42
CA ILE A 41 1.69 -11.02 8.55
C ILE A 41 2.04 -12.32 9.25
N ASN A 42 2.82 -13.19 8.60
CA ASN A 42 3.19 -14.52 9.11
C ASN A 42 1.99 -15.35 9.62
N GLY A 43 0.82 -15.19 8.98
CA GLY A 43 -0.43 -15.86 9.37
C GLY A 43 -1.23 -15.16 10.48
N GLN A 44 -0.74 -14.08 11.07
CA GLN A 44 -1.47 -13.25 12.02
C GLN A 44 -2.23 -12.14 11.31
N LEU A 45 -3.52 -12.00 11.62
CA LEU A 45 -4.38 -10.95 11.08
C LEU A 45 -4.21 -9.62 11.85
N HIS A 46 -4.01 -8.54 11.09
CA HIS A 46 -4.05 -7.15 11.52
C HIS A 46 -5.20 -6.47 10.77
N ALA A 47 -6.34 -6.30 11.43
CA ALA A 47 -7.55 -5.78 10.80
C ALA A 47 -7.56 -4.25 10.71
N ASP A 48 -8.13 -3.72 9.61
CA ASP A 48 -8.37 -2.28 9.38
C ASP A 48 -7.14 -1.38 9.64
N VAL A 49 -5.95 -1.82 9.21
CA VAL A 49 -4.71 -1.06 9.42
C VAL A 49 -4.33 -0.23 8.19
N PRO A 50 -3.77 0.98 8.37
CA PRO A 50 -3.31 1.79 7.27
C PRO A 50 -2.09 1.11 6.60
N VAL A 51 -2.25 0.71 5.35
CA VAL A 51 -1.29 -0.21 4.71
C VAL A 51 0.04 0.47 4.44
N PHE A 52 0.02 1.69 3.89
CA PHE A 52 1.28 2.40 3.57
C PHE A 52 2.16 2.66 4.81
N PRO A 53 1.66 3.23 5.93
CA PRO A 53 2.43 3.36 7.16
C PRO A 53 2.96 2.02 7.69
N LEU A 54 2.14 0.96 7.62
CA LEU A 54 2.57 -0.37 8.04
C LEU A 54 3.75 -0.87 7.18
N ILE A 55 3.67 -0.79 5.85
CA ILE A 55 4.78 -1.20 4.98
C ILE A 55 6.05 -0.40 5.28
N ARG A 56 5.95 0.93 5.50
CA ARG A 56 7.11 1.73 5.92
C ARG A 56 7.72 1.20 7.23
N GLN A 57 6.90 0.81 8.19
CA GLN A 57 7.37 0.21 9.43
C GLN A 57 8.07 -1.13 9.19
N LEU A 58 7.49 -2.02 8.37
CA LEU A 58 8.11 -3.31 8.01
C LEU A 58 9.46 -3.13 7.33
N LEU A 59 9.61 -2.11 6.49
CA LEU A 59 10.88 -1.78 5.83
C LEU A 59 11.92 -1.24 6.81
N SER A 60 11.49 -0.45 7.81
CA SER A 60 12.39 0.14 8.81
C SER A 60 12.89 -0.87 9.83
N ASP A 61 12.03 -1.76 10.31
CA ASP A 61 12.36 -2.77 11.31
C ASP A 61 11.52 -4.05 11.08
N PRO A 62 11.95 -4.90 10.14
CA PRO A 62 11.22 -6.13 9.82
C PRO A 62 11.23 -7.13 10.98
N ALA A 63 12.20 -7.03 11.90
CA ALA A 63 12.34 -7.96 13.01
C ALA A 63 11.19 -7.82 14.03
N LEU A 64 10.57 -6.64 14.17
CA LEU A 64 9.37 -6.44 15.00
C LEU A 64 8.21 -7.36 14.63
N TYR A 65 8.15 -7.78 13.37
CA TYR A 65 7.09 -8.64 12.84
C TYR A 65 7.60 -10.04 12.49
N SER A 66 8.81 -10.40 12.96
CA SER A 66 9.48 -11.65 12.59
C SER A 66 9.62 -11.84 11.07
N LEU A 67 9.88 -10.75 10.34
CA LEU A 67 10.14 -10.77 8.89
C LEU A 67 11.63 -10.65 8.62
N SER A 68 12.05 -11.20 7.49
CA SER A 68 13.33 -10.88 6.87
C SER A 68 13.25 -9.57 6.07
N PRO A 69 14.38 -8.89 5.80
CA PRO A 69 14.40 -7.72 4.92
C PRO A 69 13.81 -8.01 3.53
N GLY A 70 14.02 -9.20 2.99
CA GLY A 70 13.46 -9.61 1.70
C GLY A 70 11.93 -9.67 1.72
N GLN A 71 11.34 -10.24 2.77
CA GLN A 71 9.87 -10.29 2.92
C GLN A 71 9.25 -8.90 3.10
N ALA A 72 9.96 -7.97 3.75
CA ALA A 72 9.50 -6.58 3.83
C ALA A 72 9.54 -5.87 2.46
N GLN A 73 10.56 -6.14 1.63
CA GLN A 73 10.60 -5.65 0.25
C GLN A 73 9.49 -6.26 -0.61
N GLU A 74 9.22 -7.56 -0.49
CA GLU A 74 8.10 -8.20 -1.19
C GLU A 74 6.75 -7.55 -0.82
N ALA A 75 6.58 -7.15 0.44
CA ALA A 75 5.39 -6.43 0.90
C ALA A 75 5.28 -5.02 0.27
N ARG A 76 6.41 -4.32 0.12
CA ARG A 76 6.49 -3.05 -0.62
C ARG A 76 6.12 -3.23 -2.09
N ASP A 77 6.69 -4.24 -2.75
CA ASP A 77 6.41 -4.51 -4.16
C ASP A 77 4.93 -4.87 -4.37
N LEU A 78 4.36 -5.64 -3.45
CA LEU A 78 2.93 -5.94 -3.43
C LEU A 78 2.09 -4.66 -3.30
N TYR A 79 2.47 -3.76 -2.39
CA TYR A 79 1.79 -2.47 -2.25
C TYR A 79 1.89 -1.65 -3.53
N LEU A 80 3.09 -1.45 -4.07
CA LEU A 80 3.31 -0.65 -5.28
C LEU A 80 2.53 -1.21 -6.48
N ARG A 81 2.44 -2.54 -6.61
CA ARG A 81 1.64 -3.17 -7.66
C ARG A 81 0.15 -2.87 -7.51
N LEU A 82 -0.43 -3.13 -6.33
CA LEU A 82 -1.87 -2.97 -6.09
C LEU A 82 -2.28 -1.48 -6.06
N ALA A 83 -1.54 -0.66 -5.33
CA ALA A 83 -1.72 0.78 -5.25
C ALA A 83 -1.52 1.45 -6.60
N GLY A 84 -0.47 1.08 -7.31
CA GLY A 84 -0.11 1.67 -8.61
C GLY A 84 -1.14 1.35 -9.68
N GLU A 85 -1.73 0.15 -9.66
CA GLU A 85 -2.85 -0.19 -10.54
C GLU A 85 -4.07 0.69 -10.25
N ALA A 86 -4.47 0.83 -8.98
CA ALA A 86 -5.58 1.70 -8.59
C ALA A 86 -5.32 3.17 -8.93
N LEU A 87 -4.10 3.66 -8.69
CA LEU A 87 -3.70 5.04 -9.02
C LEU A 87 -3.79 5.31 -10.51
N ARG A 88 -3.32 4.37 -11.34
CA ARG A 88 -3.36 4.48 -12.80
C ARG A 88 -4.79 4.55 -13.33
N GLN A 89 -5.71 3.80 -12.72
CA GLN A 89 -7.14 3.83 -13.10
C GLN A 89 -7.77 5.21 -12.87
N GLU A 90 -7.31 5.95 -11.86
CA GLU A 90 -7.74 7.33 -11.59
C GLU A 90 -6.89 8.38 -12.35
N GLY A 91 -6.05 7.97 -13.31
CA GLY A 91 -5.22 8.86 -14.12
C GLY A 91 -3.94 9.37 -13.44
N GLY A 92 -3.56 8.80 -12.30
CA GLY A 92 -2.29 9.11 -11.63
C GLY A 92 -1.08 8.31 -12.18
N ASN A 93 0.12 8.70 -11.76
CA ASN A 93 1.37 8.01 -12.13
C ASN A 93 1.86 7.11 -10.97
N PRO A 94 2.01 5.78 -11.17
CA PRO A 94 2.56 4.86 -10.17
C PRO A 94 3.89 5.29 -9.56
N ALA A 95 4.75 5.96 -10.34
CA ALA A 95 6.04 6.46 -9.85
C ALA A 95 5.91 7.49 -8.72
N TRP A 96 4.73 8.10 -8.54
CA TRP A 96 4.48 8.96 -7.38
C TRP A 96 4.47 8.16 -6.08
N LEU A 97 3.86 6.97 -6.05
CA LEU A 97 3.86 6.09 -4.88
C LEU A 97 5.26 5.60 -4.51
N GLU A 98 6.07 5.29 -5.52
CA GLU A 98 7.47 4.88 -5.32
C GLU A 98 8.27 5.94 -4.57
N ARG A 99 8.10 7.22 -4.97
CA ARG A 99 8.76 8.37 -4.32
C ARG A 99 8.33 8.57 -2.87
N GLU A 100 7.11 8.19 -2.49
CA GLU A 100 6.67 8.32 -1.09
C GLU A 100 7.42 7.37 -0.14
N PHE A 101 8.03 6.30 -0.65
CA PHE A 101 8.92 5.43 0.14
C PHE A 101 10.35 5.97 0.26
N GLU A 102 10.74 6.93 -0.56
CA GLU A 102 12.07 7.55 -0.54
C GLU A 102 12.12 8.79 0.37
N ARG A 103 10.95 9.21 0.89
CA ARG A 103 10.76 10.38 1.75
C ARG A 103 10.85 10.08 3.24
#